data_AF-A0A2E1X4X9-F1
#
_entry.id   AF-A0A2E1X4X9-F1
#
_cell.length_a   1.000
_cell.length_b   1.000
_cell.length_c   1.000
_cell.angle_alpha   90.00
_cell.angle_beta   90.00
_cell.angle_gamma   90.00
#
_symmetry.space_group_name_H-M   'P 1'
#
loop_
_entity.id
_entity.type
_entity.pdbx_description
1 polymer ?
#
loop_
_entity_poly.entity_id
_entity_poly.type
_entity_poly.pdbx_seq_one_letter_code
_entity_poly.pdbx_strand_id
1 'polypeptide(L)'
;MEKVLGRKDEGSTLLEVLIATIVFVVVIALSLALASFFSRFGGEADADSSAQLDAHRAFSRIESVLRHGWTVPVILDDGDALEVEVLGYSWNQQTTQWDRIDPATWRREYDLTVGEYFFVDSSGFEIPVATCTVRWDRLSSDPQSEDYHFGNISCSIFDELGHSTSWLLAAGIGTHQVDESSSDRLPGLSFDNQGQAIVVELNLQRNPEEIPYSIRSRVKRRNFLEDAQ
;
A
#
# COMPACT_ATOMS: atom_id res chain seq x y z
N MET A 1 -1.72 -27.41 91.87
CA MET A 1 -2.77 -27.23 90.84
C MET A 1 -2.75 -25.76 90.45
N GLU A 2 -1.96 -25.41 89.45
CA GLU A 2 -1.98 -24.07 88.86
C GLU A 2 -1.93 -24.26 87.34
N LYS A 3 -3.03 -23.87 86.69
CA LYS A 3 -3.19 -23.92 85.25
C LYS A 3 -2.35 -22.79 84.64
N VAL A 4 -1.36 -23.16 83.84
CA VAL A 4 -0.70 -22.24 82.91
C VAL A 4 -1.75 -21.80 81.89
N LEU A 5 -2.21 -20.56 81.98
CA LEU A 5 -2.98 -19.93 80.91
C LEU A 5 -2.05 -19.71 79.71
N GLY A 6 -2.24 -20.49 78.65
CA GLY A 6 -1.66 -20.20 77.35
C GLY A 6 -2.22 -18.89 76.82
N ARG A 7 -1.34 -17.90 76.62
CA ARG A 7 -1.60 -16.77 75.73
C ARG A 7 -1.58 -17.31 74.30
N LYS A 8 -2.75 -17.37 73.67
CA LYS A 8 -2.92 -17.62 72.24
C LYS A 8 -2.91 -16.29 71.48
N ASP A 9 -2.12 -16.26 70.41
CA ASP A 9 -2.41 -15.66 69.11
C ASP A 9 -2.81 -14.18 69.07
N GLU A 10 -1.83 -13.27 68.98
CA GLU A 10 -2.10 -11.88 68.51
C GLU A 10 -0.90 -11.22 67.78
N GLY A 11 0.12 -11.99 67.39
CA GLY A 11 1.35 -11.47 66.75
C GLY A 11 1.55 -11.83 65.27
N SER A 12 0.67 -12.62 64.66
CA SER A 12 0.82 -13.13 63.28
C SER A 12 0.15 -12.23 62.21
N THR A 13 -0.77 -11.36 62.62
CA THR A 13 -1.67 -10.66 61.69
C THR A 13 -0.99 -9.56 60.88
N LEU A 14 -0.04 -8.82 61.46
CA LEU A 14 0.54 -7.65 60.79
C LEU A 14 1.57 -8.04 59.71
N LEU A 15 2.37 -9.09 59.97
CA LEU A 15 3.33 -9.61 59.00
C LEU A 15 2.62 -10.30 57.81
N GLU A 16 1.57 -11.07 58.09
CA GLU A 16 0.74 -11.70 57.06
C GLU A 16 0.05 -10.66 56.16
N VAL A 17 -0.49 -9.58 56.75
CA VAL A 17 -1.06 -8.47 55.98
C VAL A 17 0.00 -7.78 55.12
N LEU A 18 1.22 -7.60 55.62
CA LEU A 18 2.32 -6.98 54.88
C LEU A 18 2.76 -7.85 53.70
N ILE A 19 2.92 -9.16 53.91
CA ILE A 19 3.24 -10.12 52.86
C ILE A 19 2.13 -10.18 51.82
N ALA A 20 0.86 -10.27 52.25
CA ALA A 20 -0.28 -10.28 51.34
C ALA A 20 -0.37 -9.01 50.50
N THR A 21 -0.07 -7.84 51.10
CA THR A 21 -0.06 -6.56 50.38
C THR A 21 1.07 -6.50 49.36
N ILE A 22 2.29 -6.95 49.71
CA ILE A 22 3.42 -7.00 48.76
C ILE A 22 3.10 -7.94 47.60
N VAL A 23 2.59 -9.14 47.88
CA VAL A 23 2.19 -10.11 46.85
C VAL A 23 1.12 -9.50 45.95
N PHE A 24 0.13 -8.82 46.53
CA PHE A 24 -0.93 -8.15 45.77
C PHE A 24 -0.37 -7.05 44.85
N VAL A 25 0.54 -6.20 45.34
CA VAL A 25 1.20 -5.16 44.54
C VAL A 25 2.03 -5.77 43.40
N VAL A 26 2.78 -6.84 43.68
CA VAL A 26 3.58 -7.55 42.67
C VAL A 26 2.69 -8.17 41.60
N VAL A 27 1.58 -8.81 41.99
CA VAL A 27 0.61 -9.39 41.05
C VAL A 27 -0.04 -8.30 40.20
N ILE A 28 -0.41 -7.15 40.77
CA ILE A 28 -0.96 -6.02 40.01
C ILE A 28 0.07 -5.48 39.02
N ALA A 29 1.33 -5.27 39.45
CA ALA A 29 2.37 -4.74 38.58
C ALA A 29 2.66 -5.68 37.41
N LEU A 30 2.76 -6.99 37.65
CA LEU A 30 2.91 -8.01 36.61
C LEU A 30 1.70 -8.07 35.68
N SER A 31 0.48 -7.96 36.23
CA SER A 31 -0.75 -7.96 35.43
C SER A 31 -0.85 -6.71 34.54
N LEU A 32 -0.46 -5.54 35.05
CA LEU A 32 -0.40 -4.31 34.26
C LEU A 32 0.65 -4.39 33.16
N ALA A 33 1.83 -4.95 33.45
CA ALA A 33 2.89 -5.14 32.47
C ALA A 33 2.47 -6.13 31.36
N LEU A 34 1.77 -7.21 31.72
CA LEU A 34 1.19 -8.13 30.75
C LEU A 34 0.08 -7.46 29.92
N ALA A 35 -0.81 -6.71 30.55
CA ALA A 35 -1.89 -6.03 29.84
C ALA A 35 -1.36 -4.96 28.86
N SER A 36 -0.33 -4.19 29.25
CA SER A 36 0.29 -3.21 28.36
C SER A 36 1.04 -3.89 27.21
N PHE A 37 1.71 -5.02 27.48
CA PHE A 37 2.34 -5.84 26.45
C PHE A 37 1.29 -6.33 25.44
N PHE A 38 0.23 -7.02 25.88
CA PHE A 38 -0.83 -7.51 24.98
C PHE A 38 -1.57 -6.39 24.24
N SER A 39 -1.80 -5.23 24.88
CA SER A 39 -2.38 -4.07 24.22
C SER A 39 -1.52 -3.54 23.08
N ARG A 40 -0.19 -3.61 23.23
CA ARG A 40 0.76 -3.21 22.18
C ARG A 40 0.73 -4.19 21.00
N PHE A 41 0.73 -5.50 21.27
CA PHE A 41 0.56 -6.52 20.22
C PHE A 41 -0.76 -6.37 19.47
N GLY A 42 -1.86 -6.06 20.18
CA GLY A 42 -3.15 -5.80 19.54
C GLY A 42 -3.10 -4.60 18.60
N GLY A 43 -2.51 -3.48 19.04
CA GLY A 43 -2.36 -2.28 18.21
C GLY A 43 -1.44 -2.48 17.00
N GLU A 44 -0.34 -3.23 17.18
CA GLU A 44 0.58 -3.57 16.08
C GLU A 44 -0.08 -4.51 15.06
N ALA A 45 -0.85 -5.50 15.51
CA ALA A 45 -1.58 -6.42 14.63
C ALA A 45 -2.69 -5.72 13.81
N ASP A 46 -3.41 -4.77 14.42
CA ASP A 46 -4.42 -3.98 13.72
C ASP A 46 -3.79 -3.00 12.70
N ALA A 47 -2.67 -2.39 13.05
CA ALA A 47 -1.89 -1.52 12.15
C ALA A 47 -1.29 -2.29 10.97
N ASP A 48 -0.87 -3.54 11.17
CA ASP A 48 -0.38 -4.40 10.09
C ASP A 48 -1.51 -4.87 9.17
N SER A 49 -2.62 -5.34 9.75
CA SER A 49 -3.80 -5.79 8.99
C SER A 49 -4.38 -4.68 8.10
N SER A 50 -4.42 -3.45 8.62
CA SER A 50 -4.87 -2.29 7.84
C SER A 50 -3.90 -1.94 6.70
N ALA A 51 -2.60 -1.97 6.94
CA ALA A 51 -1.59 -1.72 5.90
C ALA A 51 -1.62 -2.80 4.79
N GLN A 52 -1.76 -4.08 5.15
CA GLN A 52 -1.94 -5.16 4.18
C GLN A 52 -3.18 -4.96 3.31
N LEU A 53 -4.30 -4.56 3.94
CA LEU A 53 -5.55 -4.31 3.24
C LEU A 53 -5.45 -3.10 2.29
N ASP A 54 -4.76 -2.03 2.71
CA ASP A 54 -4.50 -0.88 1.85
C ASP A 54 -3.52 -1.21 0.72
N ALA A 55 -2.51 -2.07 0.95
CA ALA A 55 -1.64 -2.60 -0.09
C ALA A 55 -2.44 -3.38 -1.14
N HIS A 56 -3.35 -4.26 -0.73
CA HIS A 56 -4.25 -4.98 -1.64
C HIS A 56 -5.15 -4.05 -2.46
N ARG A 57 -5.69 -3.00 -1.83
CA ARG A 57 -6.50 -1.99 -2.52
C ARG A 57 -5.68 -1.20 -3.54
N ALA A 58 -4.49 -0.74 -3.16
CA ALA A 58 -3.57 -0.06 -4.06
C ALA A 58 -3.20 -0.97 -5.23
N PHE A 59 -2.85 -2.22 -4.96
CA PHE A 59 -2.54 -3.21 -5.97
C PHE A 59 -3.68 -3.40 -6.98
N SER A 60 -4.91 -3.57 -6.48
CA SER A 60 -6.11 -3.71 -7.32
C SER A 60 -6.36 -2.47 -8.18
N ARG A 61 -6.05 -1.27 -7.66
CA ARG A 61 -6.15 -0.02 -8.42
C ARG A 61 -5.08 0.08 -9.50
N ILE A 62 -3.82 -0.26 -9.21
CA ILE A 62 -2.72 -0.30 -10.19
C ILE A 62 -3.08 -1.29 -11.30
N GLU A 63 -3.52 -2.50 -10.94
CA GLU A 63 -3.95 -3.50 -11.91
C GLU A 63 -5.10 -2.98 -12.77
N SER A 64 -6.09 -2.31 -12.17
CA SER A 64 -7.17 -1.69 -12.92
C SER A 64 -6.62 -0.66 -13.92
N VAL A 65 -5.76 0.26 -13.50
CA VAL A 65 -5.16 1.28 -14.39
C VAL A 65 -4.45 0.59 -15.56
N LEU A 66 -3.62 -0.41 -15.30
CA LEU A 66 -2.87 -1.14 -16.35
C LEU A 66 -3.75 -1.94 -17.30
N ARG A 67 -4.87 -2.48 -16.81
CA ARG A 67 -5.86 -3.16 -17.67
C ARG A 67 -6.59 -2.19 -18.60
N HIS A 68 -6.70 -0.92 -18.23
CA HIS A 68 -7.33 0.13 -19.02
C HIS A 68 -6.33 0.98 -19.82
N GLY A 69 -5.02 0.70 -19.68
CA GLY A 69 -3.98 1.36 -20.45
C GLY A 69 -4.20 1.25 -21.96
N TRP A 70 -4.03 2.37 -22.65
CA TRP A 70 -4.14 2.54 -24.09
C TRP A 70 -2.86 2.16 -24.80
N THR A 71 -1.72 2.63 -24.29
CA THR A 71 -0.39 2.33 -24.85
C THR A 71 0.39 1.32 -24.01
N VAL A 72 1.56 0.95 -24.53
CA VAL A 72 2.53 0.13 -23.80
C VAL A 72 3.03 0.94 -22.61
N PRO A 73 2.84 0.47 -21.37
CA PRO A 73 3.35 1.23 -20.24
C PRO A 73 4.87 1.24 -20.24
N VAL A 74 5.44 2.38 -19.84
CA VAL A 74 6.88 2.65 -19.83
C VAL A 74 7.33 2.75 -18.39
N ILE A 75 8.30 1.92 -18.00
CA ILE A 75 8.97 2.05 -16.70
C ILE A 75 9.97 3.21 -16.83
N LEU A 76 9.90 4.20 -15.94
CA LEU A 76 10.80 5.34 -15.95
C LEU A 76 12.21 4.93 -15.50
N ASP A 77 13.20 5.77 -15.80
CA ASP A 77 14.63 5.48 -15.57
C ASP A 77 14.98 5.22 -14.10
N ASP A 78 14.15 5.70 -13.17
CA ASP A 78 14.32 5.46 -11.73
C ASP A 78 13.82 4.08 -11.28
N GLY A 79 13.08 3.35 -12.12
CA GLY A 79 12.50 2.03 -11.82
C GLY A 79 11.36 2.07 -10.79
N ASP A 80 11.15 3.21 -10.14
CA ASP A 80 10.17 3.42 -9.08
C ASP A 80 8.83 3.98 -9.62
N ALA A 81 8.79 4.29 -10.92
CA ALA A 81 7.61 4.83 -11.58
C ALA A 81 7.28 4.10 -12.89
N LEU A 82 5.98 4.01 -13.16
CA LEU A 82 5.40 3.41 -14.34
C LEU A 82 4.43 4.41 -14.98
N GLU A 83 4.66 4.72 -16.24
CA GLU A 83 3.82 5.59 -17.05
C GLU A 83 2.94 4.77 -18.00
N VAL A 84 1.68 5.15 -18.14
CA VAL A 84 0.74 4.53 -19.06
C VAL A 84 -0.25 5.56 -19.55
N GLU A 85 -0.53 5.58 -20.84
CA GLU A 85 -1.62 6.39 -21.35
C GLU A 85 -2.97 5.72 -21.01
N VAL A 86 -3.91 6.50 -20.49
CA VAL A 86 -5.25 6.01 -20.11
C VAL A 86 -6.32 6.75 -20.89
N LEU A 87 -7.30 5.99 -21.37
CA LEU A 87 -8.49 6.54 -22.01
C LEU A 87 -9.56 6.93 -20.98
N GLY A 88 -10.39 7.90 -21.36
CA GLY A 88 -11.65 8.13 -20.67
C GLY A 88 -11.54 9.01 -19.45
N TYR A 89 -10.62 9.96 -19.48
CA TYR A 89 -10.53 11.02 -18.49
C TYR A 89 -10.67 12.36 -19.20
N SER A 90 -11.46 13.28 -18.65
CA SER A 90 -11.55 14.65 -19.16
C SER A 90 -11.27 15.65 -18.06
N TRP A 91 -10.59 16.73 -18.42
CA TRP A 91 -10.31 17.81 -17.49
C TRP A 91 -11.58 18.62 -17.24
N ASN A 92 -12.03 18.64 -15.99
CA ASN A 92 -13.13 19.47 -15.56
C ASN A 92 -12.60 20.84 -15.09
N GLN A 93 -12.84 21.86 -15.91
CA GLN A 93 -12.40 23.23 -15.63
C GLN A 93 -13.04 23.85 -14.37
N GLN A 94 -14.19 23.34 -13.93
CA GLN A 94 -14.90 23.88 -12.76
C GLN A 94 -14.32 23.33 -11.45
N THR A 95 -14.00 22.03 -11.42
CA THR A 95 -13.45 21.36 -10.25
C THR A 95 -11.93 21.34 -10.25
N THR A 96 -11.30 21.71 -11.37
CA THR A 96 -9.84 21.61 -11.61
C THR A 96 -9.32 20.20 -11.32
N GLN A 97 -10.07 19.21 -11.79
CA GLN A 97 -9.76 17.79 -11.60
C GLN A 97 -10.04 16.99 -12.88
N TRP A 98 -9.33 15.87 -13.02
CA TRP A 98 -9.61 14.88 -14.05
C TRP A 98 -10.80 14.00 -13.63
N ASP A 99 -11.89 14.11 -14.37
CA ASP A 99 -13.09 13.30 -14.17
C ASP A 99 -13.08 12.10 -15.12
N ARG A 100 -13.47 10.94 -14.60
CA ARG A 100 -13.59 9.72 -15.41
C ARG A 100 -14.89 9.78 -16.23
N ILE A 101 -14.77 9.58 -17.53
CA ILE A 101 -15.88 9.37 -18.45
C ILE A 101 -16.35 7.91 -18.30
N ASP A 102 -17.65 7.70 -18.09
CA ASP A 102 -18.21 6.36 -17.91
C ASP A 102 -17.96 5.49 -19.16
N PRO A 103 -17.23 4.36 -19.04
CA PRO A 103 -16.98 3.42 -20.14
C PRO A 103 -18.24 2.92 -20.85
N ALA A 104 -19.39 2.90 -20.18
CA ALA A 104 -20.66 2.48 -20.78
C ALA A 104 -21.15 3.44 -21.88
N THR A 105 -20.64 4.68 -21.90
CA THR A 105 -21.01 5.71 -22.89
C THR A 105 -20.12 5.71 -24.12
N TRP A 106 -19.04 4.90 -24.12
CA TRP A 106 -18.04 4.93 -25.17
C TRP A 106 -18.49 4.16 -26.40
N ARG A 107 -18.17 4.69 -27.58
CA ARG A 107 -18.30 3.96 -28.84
C ARG A 107 -16.96 3.98 -29.57
N ARG A 108 -16.58 2.82 -30.12
CA ARG A 108 -15.39 2.71 -30.96
C ARG A 108 -15.75 3.09 -32.38
N GLU A 109 -15.02 4.02 -32.96
CA GLU A 109 -15.13 4.45 -34.35
C GLU A 109 -13.81 4.22 -35.09
N TYR A 110 -13.88 4.10 -36.41
CA TYR A 110 -12.71 3.87 -37.27
C TYR A 110 -12.56 5.04 -38.21
N ASP A 111 -11.41 5.73 -38.13
CA ASP A 111 -11.10 6.80 -39.06
C ASP A 111 -10.52 6.20 -40.35
N LEU A 112 -11.28 6.29 -41.45
CA LEU A 112 -10.87 5.82 -42.77
C LEU A 112 -9.70 6.63 -43.36
N THR A 113 -9.44 7.84 -42.86
CA THR A 113 -8.40 8.73 -43.37
C THR A 113 -7.04 8.47 -42.75
N VAL A 114 -7.02 8.16 -41.45
CA VAL A 114 -5.78 7.84 -40.69
C VAL A 114 -5.55 6.33 -40.64
N GLY A 115 -6.61 5.52 -40.74
CA GLY A 115 -6.52 4.06 -40.66
C GLY A 115 -6.46 3.53 -39.23
N GLU A 116 -6.96 4.30 -38.26
CA GLU A 116 -6.86 4.00 -36.83
C GLU A 116 -8.24 4.00 -36.15
N TYR A 117 -8.34 3.25 -35.04
CA TYR A 117 -9.53 3.28 -34.20
C TYR A 117 -9.39 4.34 -33.11
N PHE A 118 -10.47 5.08 -32.87
CA PHE A 118 -10.59 6.01 -31.75
C PHE A 118 -11.91 5.76 -30.99
N PHE A 119 -12.07 6.41 -29.86
CA PHE A 119 -13.27 6.30 -29.03
C PHE A 119 -13.98 7.64 -28.94
N VAL A 120 -15.31 7.62 -29.02
CA VAL A 120 -16.16 8.79 -28.79
C VAL A 120 -17.08 8.57 -27.61
N ASP A 121 -17.48 9.66 -26.96
CA ASP A 121 -18.49 9.66 -25.91
C ASP A 121 -19.92 9.58 -26.48
N SER A 122 -20.93 9.60 -25.61
CA SER A 122 -22.35 9.59 -26.01
C SER A 122 -22.76 10.80 -26.86
N SER A 123 -21.98 11.88 -26.81
CA SER A 123 -22.22 13.14 -27.52
C SER A 123 -21.53 13.17 -28.89
N GLY A 124 -20.70 12.17 -29.19
CA GLY A 124 -19.92 12.07 -30.43
C GLY A 124 -18.60 12.86 -30.40
N PHE A 125 -18.15 13.31 -29.22
CA PHE A 125 -16.82 13.91 -29.07
C PHE A 125 -15.78 12.82 -28.84
N GLU A 126 -14.62 12.98 -29.45
CA GLU A 126 -13.48 12.11 -29.22
C GLU A 126 -13.06 12.11 -27.75
N ILE A 127 -12.84 10.92 -27.21
CA ILE A 127 -12.40 10.71 -25.84
C ILE A 127 -10.89 10.93 -25.81
N PRO A 128 -10.40 11.92 -25.05
CA PRO A 128 -8.98 12.18 -24.98
C PRO A 128 -8.25 11.07 -24.23
N VAL A 129 -6.98 10.93 -24.57
CA VAL A 129 -5.99 10.12 -23.87
C VAL A 129 -5.25 11.04 -22.89
N ALA A 130 -5.02 10.56 -21.67
CA ALA A 130 -4.23 11.29 -20.68
C ALA A 130 -3.08 10.41 -20.17
N THR A 131 -1.98 11.04 -19.76
CA THR A 131 -0.83 10.30 -19.23
C THR A 131 -1.04 10.03 -17.75
N CYS A 132 -0.98 8.76 -17.37
CA CYS A 132 -1.10 8.30 -15.99
C CYS A 132 0.24 7.76 -15.50
N THR A 133 0.76 8.32 -14.43
CA THR A 133 1.97 7.80 -13.76
C THR A 133 1.59 7.17 -12.43
N VAL A 134 1.98 5.91 -12.23
CA VAL A 134 1.98 5.25 -10.93
C VAL A 134 3.40 5.31 -10.39
N ARG A 135 3.57 5.85 -9.18
CA ARG A 135 4.90 6.09 -8.60
C ARG A 135 4.96 5.60 -7.17
N TRP A 136 6.10 5.01 -6.81
CA TRP A 136 6.47 4.74 -5.43
C TRP A 136 7.50 5.78 -4.96
N ASP A 137 7.06 6.65 -4.05
CA ASP A 137 7.87 7.72 -3.51
C ASP A 137 8.40 7.31 -2.13
N ARG A 138 9.72 7.08 -2.04
CA ARG A 138 10.38 6.77 -0.77
C ARG A 138 10.12 7.85 0.28
N LEU A 139 9.95 7.45 1.53
CA LEU A 139 9.78 8.36 2.67
C LEU A 139 11.10 9.04 3.06
N SER A 140 12.24 8.42 2.75
CA SER A 140 13.57 8.98 2.96
C SER A 140 14.49 8.71 1.77
N SER A 141 15.42 9.62 1.52
CA SER A 141 16.50 9.48 0.55
C SER A 141 17.81 9.00 1.16
N ASP A 142 17.91 8.92 2.50
CA ASP A 142 19.08 8.43 3.21
C ASP A 142 19.06 6.89 3.30
N PRO A 143 19.97 6.16 2.62
CA PRO A 143 19.98 4.69 2.64
C PRO A 143 20.19 4.07 4.03
N GLN A 144 20.66 4.83 5.01
CA GLN A 144 20.83 4.36 6.39
C GLN A 144 19.56 4.50 7.24
N SER A 145 18.56 5.23 6.74
CA SER A 145 17.29 5.43 7.41
C SER A 145 16.40 4.19 7.29
N GLU A 146 15.69 3.82 8.35
CA GLU A 146 14.67 2.78 8.29
C GLU A 146 13.59 3.11 7.24
N ASP A 147 13.26 4.39 7.08
CA ASP A 147 12.25 4.91 6.17
C ASP A 147 12.66 4.84 4.69
N TYR A 148 13.93 4.55 4.37
CA TYR A 148 14.42 4.48 2.99
C TYR A 148 13.72 3.41 2.15
N HIS A 149 13.29 2.34 2.81
CA HIS A 149 12.65 1.19 2.16
C HIS A 149 11.14 1.23 2.19
N PHE A 150 10.57 2.30 2.76
CA PHE A 150 9.15 2.56 2.82
C PHE A 150 8.83 3.78 1.97
N GLY A 151 7.63 3.78 1.41
CA GLY A 151 7.22 4.82 0.49
C GLY A 151 5.72 4.88 0.31
N ASN A 152 5.27 5.95 -0.30
CA ASN A 152 3.89 6.16 -0.67
C ASN A 152 3.69 5.76 -2.12
N ILE A 153 2.61 5.04 -2.41
CA ILE A 153 2.22 4.76 -3.78
C ILE A 153 1.24 5.85 -4.19
N SER A 154 1.67 6.69 -5.10
CA SER A 154 0.86 7.76 -5.69
C SER A 154 0.51 7.40 -7.13
N CYS A 155 -0.57 8.00 -7.61
CA CYS A 155 -0.93 7.91 -9.01
C CYS A 155 -1.45 9.27 -9.46
N SER A 156 -0.94 9.73 -10.59
CA SER A 156 -1.21 11.06 -11.13
C SER A 156 -1.60 10.96 -12.58
N ILE A 157 -2.66 11.68 -12.96
CA ILE A 157 -2.98 11.94 -14.36
C ILE A 157 -2.58 13.37 -14.70
N PHE A 158 -1.94 13.55 -15.85
CA PHE A 158 -1.62 14.86 -16.40
C PHE A 158 -1.75 14.91 -17.93
N ASP A 159 -1.83 16.14 -18.46
CA ASP A 159 -1.73 16.45 -19.89
C ASP A 159 -0.50 17.30 -20.20
N GLU A 160 -0.23 17.51 -21.50
CA GLU A 160 0.82 18.39 -22.00
C GLU A 160 0.64 19.86 -21.61
N LEU A 161 -0.59 20.25 -21.24
CA LEU A 161 -0.93 21.62 -20.83
C LEU A 161 -0.62 21.88 -19.34
N GLY A 162 -0.19 20.86 -18.60
CA GLY A 162 0.20 20.95 -17.19
C GLY A 162 -0.96 20.80 -16.20
N HIS A 163 -2.15 20.42 -16.66
CA HIS A 163 -3.24 20.07 -15.76
C HIS A 163 -2.95 18.72 -15.13
N SER A 164 -2.94 18.66 -13.79
CA SER A 164 -2.65 17.41 -13.09
C SER A 164 -3.64 17.14 -11.95
N THR A 165 -3.90 15.87 -11.70
CA THR A 165 -4.61 15.40 -10.50
C THR A 165 -3.84 14.21 -9.97
N SER A 166 -3.53 14.23 -8.68
CA SER A 166 -2.80 13.16 -8.00
C SER A 166 -3.61 12.60 -6.85
N TRP A 167 -3.53 11.30 -6.65
CA TRP A 167 -4.15 10.59 -5.54
C TRP A 167 -3.17 9.61 -4.91
N LEU A 168 -3.23 9.55 -3.59
CA LEU A 168 -2.53 8.54 -2.81
C LEU A 168 -3.30 7.21 -2.91
N LEU A 169 -2.63 6.15 -3.36
CA LEU A 169 -3.18 4.81 -3.44
C LEU A 169 -2.97 4.05 -2.13
N ALA A 170 -1.76 4.12 -1.57
CA ALA A 170 -1.40 3.58 -0.27
C ALA A 170 -0.22 4.36 0.33
N ALA A 171 -0.12 4.34 1.65
CA ALA A 171 0.96 4.99 2.39
C ALA A 171 1.84 3.97 3.11
N GLY A 172 3.13 4.30 3.28
CA GLY A 172 4.05 3.49 4.08
C GLY A 172 4.20 2.05 3.61
N ILE A 173 4.18 1.83 2.29
CA ILE A 173 4.43 0.55 1.65
C ILE A 173 5.94 0.35 1.51
N GLY A 174 6.43 -0.78 2.02
CA GLY A 174 7.86 -1.08 2.07
C GLY A 174 8.16 -2.42 2.69
N THR A 175 9.44 -2.81 2.62
CA THR A 175 9.89 -4.10 3.11
C THR A 175 11.26 -4.05 3.76
N HIS A 176 11.44 -4.82 4.83
CA HIS A 176 12.75 -5.16 5.39
C HIS A 176 13.45 -6.31 4.66
N GLN A 177 12.78 -6.93 3.69
CA GLN A 177 13.29 -8.10 2.98
C GLN A 177 14.49 -7.73 2.14
N VAL A 178 15.51 -8.58 2.18
CA VAL A 178 16.69 -8.49 1.31
C VAL A 178 16.55 -9.37 0.08
N ASP A 179 17.27 -8.99 -0.96
CA ASP A 179 17.40 -9.75 -2.20
C ASP A 179 18.07 -11.13 -1.95
N GLU A 180 18.10 -11.97 -2.98
CA GLU A 180 18.69 -13.32 -2.88
C GLU A 180 20.17 -13.31 -2.48
N SER A 181 20.89 -12.23 -2.80
CA SER A 181 22.30 -12.07 -2.41
C SER A 181 22.47 -11.55 -0.98
N SER A 182 21.38 -11.18 -0.31
CA SER A 182 21.33 -10.58 1.01
C SER A 182 22.14 -9.28 1.13
N SER A 183 22.39 -8.59 0.01
CA SER A 183 23.14 -7.34 -0.01
C SER A 183 22.23 -6.13 0.09
N ASP A 184 21.09 -6.17 -0.59
CA ASP A 184 20.25 -4.99 -0.80
C ASP A 184 18.81 -5.31 -0.42
N ARG A 185 18.13 -4.34 0.21
CA ARG A 185 16.71 -4.51 0.48
C ARG A 185 15.89 -4.32 -0.79
N LEU A 186 14.83 -5.11 -0.90
CA LEU A 186 13.88 -4.99 -2.00
C LEU A 186 13.08 -3.68 -1.89
N PRO A 187 12.64 -3.10 -3.02
CA PRO A 187 11.74 -1.96 -3.01
C PRO A 187 10.32 -2.37 -2.59
N GLY A 188 9.53 -1.42 -2.08
CA GLY A 188 8.13 -1.66 -1.70
C GLY A 188 7.22 -1.96 -2.90
N LEU A 189 7.55 -1.42 -4.07
CA LEU A 189 6.87 -1.64 -5.34
C LEU A 189 7.94 -1.81 -6.44
N SER A 190 7.73 -2.77 -7.34
CA SER A 190 8.60 -2.99 -8.49
C SER A 190 7.79 -3.31 -9.74
N PHE A 191 8.37 -2.95 -10.89
CA PHE A 191 7.80 -3.17 -12.21
C PHE A 191 8.78 -3.96 -13.06
N ASP A 192 8.28 -4.98 -13.77
CA ASP A 192 9.05 -5.76 -14.72
C ASP A 192 8.30 -5.85 -16.06
N ASN A 193 8.98 -5.42 -17.14
CA ASN A 193 8.41 -5.42 -18.48
C ASN A 193 8.68 -6.77 -19.18
N GLN A 194 7.61 -7.54 -19.39
CA GLN A 194 7.65 -8.87 -20.02
C GLN A 194 7.05 -8.87 -21.43
N GLY A 195 7.36 -7.84 -22.21
CA GLY A 195 7.06 -7.80 -23.64
C GLY A 195 5.59 -7.49 -23.93
N GLN A 196 4.66 -8.41 -23.69
CA GLN A 196 3.19 -8.26 -23.84
C GLN A 196 2.43 -8.09 -22.51
N ALA A 197 3.16 -8.15 -21.40
CA ALA A 197 2.60 -8.02 -20.07
C ALA A 197 3.56 -7.21 -19.21
N ILE A 198 3.00 -6.57 -18.19
CA ILE A 198 3.81 -5.98 -17.11
C ILE A 198 3.52 -6.76 -15.85
N VAL A 199 4.60 -7.10 -15.16
CA VAL A 199 4.54 -7.67 -13.84
C VAL A 199 4.67 -6.54 -12.86
N VAL A 200 3.71 -6.46 -11.95
CA VAL A 200 3.73 -5.55 -10.80
C VAL A 200 3.89 -6.42 -9.57
N GLU A 201 4.86 -6.06 -8.73
CA GLU A 201 5.16 -6.76 -7.49
C GLU A 201 5.27 -5.78 -6.34
N LEU A 202 4.46 -6.00 -5.30
CA LEU A 202 4.49 -5.30 -4.04
C LEU A 202 5.14 -6.18 -2.98
N ASN A 203 6.14 -5.64 -2.29
CA ASN A 203 6.81 -6.31 -1.19
C ASN A 203 6.46 -5.61 0.13
N LEU A 204 6.06 -6.40 1.12
CA LEU A 204 5.67 -5.92 2.43
C LEU A 204 6.34 -6.75 3.53
N GLN A 205 7.09 -6.09 4.40
CA GLN A 205 7.57 -6.63 5.67
C GLN A 205 7.82 -5.44 6.59
N ARG A 206 6.98 -5.25 7.62
CA ARG A 206 7.02 -4.06 8.47
C ARG A 206 7.92 -4.23 9.67
N ASN A 207 8.09 -5.46 10.15
CA ASN A 207 9.06 -5.83 11.17
C ASN A 207 10.05 -6.87 10.61
N PRO A 208 11.37 -6.73 10.82
CA PRO A 208 12.35 -7.74 10.45
C PRO A 208 12.07 -9.16 10.97
N GLU A 209 11.33 -9.29 12.08
CA GLU A 209 10.95 -10.58 12.67
C GLU A 209 9.71 -11.22 12.02
N GLU A 210 8.95 -10.46 11.22
CA GLU A 210 7.77 -10.96 10.50
C GLU A 210 8.16 -11.75 9.25
N ILE A 211 7.27 -12.64 8.83
CA ILE A 211 7.42 -13.35 7.55
C ILE A 211 7.14 -12.34 6.42
N PRO A 212 8.07 -12.15 5.47
CA PRO A 212 7.83 -11.29 4.32
C PRO A 212 6.60 -11.71 3.52
N TYR A 213 5.88 -10.72 3.02
CA TYR A 213 4.68 -10.89 2.22
C TYR A 213 4.83 -10.18 0.88
N SER A 214 4.46 -10.84 -0.23
CA SER A 214 4.54 -10.27 -1.57
C SER A 214 3.26 -10.51 -2.36
N ILE A 215 2.78 -9.46 -3.04
CA ILE A 215 1.68 -9.57 -4.02
C ILE A 215 2.26 -9.35 -5.41
N ARG A 216 2.09 -10.34 -6.28
CA ARG A 216 2.55 -10.28 -7.67
C ARG A 216 1.41 -10.54 -8.64
N SER A 217 1.33 -9.73 -9.69
CA SER A 217 0.34 -9.90 -10.76
C SER A 217 0.97 -9.60 -12.10
N ARG A 218 0.64 -10.45 -13.06
CA ARG A 218 1.01 -10.28 -14.45
C ARG A 218 -0.19 -9.71 -15.19
N VAL A 219 -0.14 -8.42 -15.49
CA VAL A 219 -1.20 -7.73 -16.21
C VAL A 219 -0.95 -7.86 -17.71
N LYS A 220 -1.76 -8.70 -18.36
CA LYS A 220 -1.75 -8.84 -19.82
C LYS A 220 -2.54 -7.70 -20.45
N ARG A 221 -1.98 -7.06 -21.48
CA ARG A 221 -2.61 -5.95 -22.21
C ARG A 221 -3.94 -6.40 -22.87
N ARG A 222 -4.97 -5.55 -22.79
CA ARG A 222 -6.28 -5.78 -23.42
C ARG A 222 -6.50 -4.98 -24.71
N ASN A 223 -5.94 -3.79 -24.83
CA ASN A 223 -6.31 -2.81 -25.86
C ASN A 223 -5.24 -2.60 -26.95
N PHE A 224 -4.33 -3.55 -27.15
CA PHE A 224 -3.33 -3.43 -28.21
C PHE A 224 -4.04 -3.29 -29.56
N LEU A 225 -4.05 -2.07 -30.10
CA LEU A 225 -4.07 -1.86 -31.54
C LEU A 225 -2.73 -2.43 -32.00
N GLU A 226 -2.75 -3.62 -32.62
CA GLU A 226 -1.62 -4.00 -33.45
C GLU A 226 -1.43 -2.85 -34.44
N ASP A 227 -0.23 -2.23 -34.45
CA ASP A 227 0.30 -1.70 -35.70
C ASP A 227 0.12 -2.84 -36.69
N ALA A 228 -0.88 -2.70 -37.55
CA ALA A 228 -1.20 -3.69 -38.55
C ALA A 228 0.07 -3.89 -39.41
N GLN A 229 0.76 -5.02 -39.22
CA GLN A 229 1.75 -5.53 -40.14
C GLN A 229 1.12 -6.60 -41.02
#